data_AF-T0PEM4-F1
#
_entry.id   AF-T0PEM4-F1
#
_cell.length_a   1.000
_cell.length_b   1.000
_cell.length_c   1.000
_cell.angle_alpha   90.00
_cell.angle_beta   90.00
_cell.angle_gamma   90.00
#
_symmetry.space_group_name_H-M   'P 1'
#
loop_
_entity.id
_entity.type
_entity.pdbx_description
1 polymer ?
#
loop_
_entity_poly.entity_id
_entity_poly.type
_entity_poly.pdbx_seq_one_letter_code
_entity_poly.pdbx_strand_id
1 'polypeptide(L)'
;MNMSLKRKLSLGFLAVVICSLIITSLISNLMITKRFNEYLVEEHRVKINEVVAAIEDMYSKKNKFQGFKYDEIRRYAELNELYIEIVDINDNKVYTSGDAHLRHRNMMETMMGRGMGQMMGNMGSLNLGDYKEEKLIIKKR
;
A
#
# COMPACT_ATOMS: atom_id res chain seq x y z
N MET A 1 -34.21 34.21 34.12
CA MET A 1 -32.93 34.30 34.89
C MET A 1 -31.98 35.22 34.14
N ASN A 2 -31.74 36.44 34.64
CA ASN A 2 -30.87 37.41 33.97
C ASN A 2 -29.40 37.03 34.18
N MET A 3 -28.77 36.44 33.17
CA MET A 3 -27.34 36.11 33.23
C MET A 3 -26.51 37.39 33.23
N SER A 4 -25.53 37.46 34.14
CA SER A 4 -24.56 38.54 34.16
C SER A 4 -23.75 38.58 32.87
N LEU A 5 -23.32 39.78 32.47
CA LEU A 5 -22.56 40.00 31.24
C LEU A 5 -21.29 39.13 31.18
N LYS A 6 -20.61 38.98 32.33
CA LYS A 6 -19.43 38.12 32.48
C LYS A 6 -19.74 36.66 32.13
N ARG A 7 -20.87 36.12 32.61
CA ARG A 7 -21.28 34.73 32.35
C ARG A 7 -21.63 34.49 30.88
N LYS A 8 -22.29 35.45 30.23
CA LYS A 8 -22.58 35.39 28.78
C LYS A 8 -21.29 35.37 27.95
N LEU A 9 -20.35 36.26 28.29
CA LEU A 9 -19.04 36.33 27.62
C LEU A 9 -18.24 35.04 27.81
N SER A 10 -18.13 34.52 29.04
CA SER A 10 -17.42 33.27 29.31
C SER A 10 -18.01 32.07 28.58
N LEU A 11 -19.35 31.97 28.48
CA LEU A 11 -20.01 30.92 27.71
C LEU A 11 -19.74 31.04 26.21
N GLY A 12 -19.74 32.27 25.67
CA GLY A 12 -19.38 32.52 24.28
C GLY A 12 -17.94 32.10 23.97
N PHE A 13 -16.99 32.48 24.84
CA PHE A 13 -15.60 32.05 24.71
C PHE A 13 -15.46 30.52 24.77
N LEU A 14 -16.13 29.87 25.72
CA LEU A 14 -16.11 28.42 25.84
C LEU A 14 -16.69 27.73 24.59
N ALA A 15 -17.81 28.24 24.07
CA ALA A 15 -18.40 27.72 22.85
C ALA A 15 -17.47 27.86 21.64
N VAL A 16 -16.78 29.00 21.50
CA VAL A 16 -15.79 29.21 20.44
C VAL A 16 -14.62 28.22 20.56
N VAL A 17 -14.10 28.00 21.77
CA VAL A 17 -13.02 27.03 22.00
C VAL A 17 -13.46 25.61 21.59
N ILE A 18 -14.66 25.19 22.01
CA ILE A 18 -15.20 23.87 21.65
C ILE A 18 -15.40 23.75 20.14
N CYS A 19 -16.00 24.75 19.49
CA CYS A 19 -16.17 24.77 18.04
C CYS A 19 -14.82 24.71 17.31
N SER A 20 -13.81 25.43 17.79
CA SER A 20 -12.46 25.37 17.23
C SER A 20 -11.88 23.96 17.32
N LEU A 21 -12.00 23.29 18.47
CA LEU A 21 -11.50 21.92 18.65
C LEU A 21 -12.19 20.93 17.70
N ILE A 22 -13.51 21.07 17.52
CA ILE A 22 -14.28 20.22 16.59
C ILE A 22 -13.81 20.46 15.15
N ILE A 23 -13.70 21.73 14.72
CA ILE A 23 -13.28 22.08 13.36
C ILE A 23 -11.84 21.59 13.10
N THR A 24 -10.92 21.83 14.04
CA THR A 24 -9.54 21.35 13.92
C THR A 24 -9.50 19.84 13.82
N SER A 25 -10.25 19.11 14.64
CA SER A 25 -10.31 17.64 14.57
C SER A 25 -10.83 17.14 13.21
N LEU A 26 -11.89 17.75 12.68
CA LEU A 26 -12.43 17.40 11.37
C LEU A 26 -11.43 17.68 10.25
N ILE A 27 -10.81 18.87 10.24
CA ILE A 27 -9.81 19.25 9.24
C ILE A 27 -8.60 18.31 9.32
N SER A 28 -8.10 18.03 10.53
CA SER A 28 -6.99 17.10 10.75
C SER A 28 -7.35 15.72 10.20
N ASN A 29 -8.50 15.15 10.54
CA ASN A 29 -8.87 13.83 10.06
C ASN A 29 -9.02 13.77 8.53
N LEU A 30 -9.67 14.76 7.91
CA LEU A 30 -9.84 14.81 6.46
C LEU A 30 -8.50 15.00 5.74
N MET A 31 -7.66 15.93 6.22
CA MET A 31 -6.38 16.24 5.62
C MET A 31 -5.37 15.10 5.82
N ILE A 32 -5.31 14.51 7.01
CA ILE A 32 -4.43 13.36 7.30
C ILE A 32 -4.82 12.20 6.40
N THR A 33 -6.12 11.87 6.32
CA THR A 33 -6.59 10.77 5.45
C THR A 33 -6.22 11.02 4.00
N LYS A 34 -6.43 12.24 3.49
CA LYS A 34 -6.09 12.59 2.11
C LYS A 34 -4.59 12.50 1.86
N ARG A 35 -3.77 13.08 2.74
CA ARG A 35 -2.30 13.05 2.63
C ARG A 35 -1.75 11.64 2.76
N PHE A 36 -2.34 10.83 3.62
CA PHE A 36 -1.98 9.43 3.78
C PHE A 36 -2.29 8.63 2.52
N ASN A 37 -3.49 8.81 1.94
CA ASN A 37 -3.85 8.15 0.68
C ASN A 37 -2.96 8.61 -0.49
N GLU A 38 -2.67 9.91 -0.59
CA GLU A 38 -1.72 10.45 -1.58
C GLU A 38 -0.34 9.82 -1.40
N TYR A 39 0.16 9.74 -0.16
CA TYR A 39 1.44 9.12 0.17
C TYR A 39 1.47 7.65 -0.24
N LEU A 40 0.44 6.86 0.07
CA LEU A 40 0.37 5.44 -0.30
C LEU A 40 0.40 5.25 -1.82
N VAL A 41 -0.31 6.09 -2.58
CA VAL A 41 -0.32 6.03 -4.05
C VAL A 41 1.06 6.39 -4.62
N GLU A 42 1.69 7.44 -4.10
CA GLU A 42 3.03 7.85 -4.53
C GLU A 42 4.09 6.80 -4.18
N GLU A 43 4.05 6.24 -2.97
CA GLU A 43 4.95 5.18 -2.53
C GLU A 43 4.82 3.94 -3.43
N HIS A 44 3.59 3.52 -3.73
CA HIS A 44 3.34 2.40 -4.63
C HIS A 44 3.89 2.69 -6.04
N ARG A 45 3.66 3.89 -6.57
CA ARG A 45 4.17 4.30 -7.89
C ARG A 45 5.71 4.29 -7.91
N VAL A 46 6.36 4.75 -6.86
CA VAL A 46 7.83 4.75 -6.75
C VAL A 46 8.35 3.31 -6.79
N LYS A 47 7.80 2.40 -5.97
CA LYS A 47 8.20 0.98 -5.95
C LYS A 47 8.04 0.33 -7.32
N ILE A 48 6.92 0.57 -8.00
CA ILE A 48 6.68 0.05 -9.35
C ILE A 48 7.70 0.60 -10.35
N ASN A 49 7.97 1.91 -10.32
CA ASN A 49 8.92 2.54 -11.25
C ASN A 49 10.35 2.00 -11.06
N GLU A 50 10.77 1.74 -9.82
CA GLU A 50 12.07 1.14 -9.54
C GLU A 50 12.18 -0.29 -10.10
N VAL A 51 11.14 -1.09 -9.91
CA VAL A 51 11.06 -2.45 -10.47
C VAL A 51 11.11 -2.42 -11.99
N VAL A 52 10.32 -1.55 -12.61
CA VAL A 52 10.32 -1.39 -14.07
C VAL A 52 11.72 -1.01 -14.53
N ALA A 53 12.33 0.04 -13.98
CA ALA A 53 13.66 0.50 -14.36
C ALA A 53 14.73 -0.61 -14.24
N ALA A 54 14.67 -1.42 -13.17
CA ALA A 54 15.57 -2.56 -12.99
C ALA A 54 15.36 -3.63 -14.09
N ILE A 55 14.12 -3.95 -14.44
CA ILE A 55 13.81 -4.89 -15.51
C ILE A 55 14.21 -4.33 -16.88
N GLU A 56 14.01 -3.03 -17.13
CA GLU A 56 14.42 -2.38 -18.38
C GLU A 56 15.93 -2.43 -18.58
N ASP A 57 16.71 -2.21 -17.51
CA ASP A 57 18.18 -2.30 -17.51
C ASP A 57 18.67 -3.72 -17.80
N MET A 58 17.99 -4.73 -17.24
CA MET A 58 18.27 -6.15 -17.53
C MET A 58 17.88 -6.56 -18.95
N TYR A 59 16.95 -5.84 -19.59
CA TYR A 59 16.43 -6.20 -20.89
C TYR A 59 17.27 -5.69 -22.06
N SER A 60 17.85 -6.64 -22.80
CA SER A 60 18.57 -6.37 -24.06
C SER A 60 17.85 -7.00 -25.24
N LYS A 61 17.58 -6.21 -26.30
CA LYS A 61 16.99 -6.72 -27.56
C LYS A 61 17.80 -7.88 -28.17
N LYS A 62 19.13 -7.93 -27.94
CA LYS A 62 20.00 -9.01 -28.43
C LYS A 62 19.87 -10.29 -27.60
N ASN A 63 19.81 -10.18 -26.27
CA ASN A 63 19.83 -11.33 -25.37
C ASN A 63 18.43 -11.69 -24.84
N LYS A 64 17.39 -10.91 -25.21
CA LYS A 64 16.01 -11.00 -24.71
C LYS A 64 16.01 -11.17 -23.19
N PHE A 65 15.48 -12.29 -22.69
CA PHE A 65 15.40 -12.63 -21.28
C PHE A 65 16.61 -13.45 -20.76
N GLN A 66 17.58 -13.79 -21.61
CA GLN A 66 18.75 -14.60 -21.19
C GLN A 66 19.66 -13.85 -20.21
N GLY A 67 19.60 -12.52 -20.18
CA GLY A 67 20.35 -11.68 -19.24
C GLY A 67 19.60 -11.39 -17.94
N PHE A 68 18.38 -11.92 -17.75
CA PHE A 68 17.59 -11.63 -16.57
C PHE A 68 18.17 -12.34 -15.37
N LYS A 69 18.47 -11.57 -14.33
CA LYS A 69 18.85 -12.11 -13.03
C LYS A 69 17.59 -12.28 -12.19
N TYR A 70 16.89 -13.39 -12.43
CA TYR A 70 15.61 -13.68 -11.76
C TYR A 70 15.68 -13.64 -10.23
N ASP A 71 16.82 -14.01 -9.63
CA ASP A 71 17.03 -13.86 -8.19
C ASP A 71 17.00 -12.40 -7.72
N GLU A 72 17.50 -11.47 -8.53
CA GLU A 72 17.42 -10.03 -8.21
C GLU A 72 15.97 -9.55 -8.27
N ILE A 73 15.23 -9.96 -9.31
CA ILE A 73 13.79 -9.64 -9.45
C ILE A 73 12.98 -10.23 -8.28
N ARG A 74 13.27 -11.47 -7.84
CA ARG A 74 12.65 -12.08 -6.66
C ARG A 74 12.95 -11.27 -5.39
N ARG A 75 14.20 -10.85 -5.18
CA ARG A 75 14.56 -10.02 -4.01
C ARG A 75 13.82 -8.68 -4.03
N TYR A 76 13.70 -8.04 -5.19
CA TYR A 76 12.92 -6.80 -5.31
C TYR A 76 11.43 -7.01 -4.99
N ALA A 77 10.85 -8.13 -5.44
CA ALA A 77 9.48 -8.52 -5.11
C ALA A 77 9.29 -8.72 -3.60
N GLU A 78 10.18 -9.47 -2.95
CA GLU A 78 10.13 -9.77 -1.51
C GLU A 78 10.31 -8.51 -0.65
N LEU A 79 11.30 -7.68 -0.97
CA LEU A 79 11.60 -6.47 -0.22
C LEU A 79 10.49 -5.41 -0.31
N ASN A 80 9.76 -5.37 -1.42
CA ASN A 80 8.72 -4.38 -1.66
C ASN A 80 7.30 -4.93 -1.47
N GLU A 81 7.17 -6.19 -1.03
CA GLU A 81 5.89 -6.90 -0.91
C GLU A 81 5.07 -6.90 -2.22
N LEU A 82 5.74 -7.04 -3.36
CA LEU A 82 5.11 -6.99 -4.68
C LEU A 82 4.95 -8.37 -5.29
N TYR A 83 3.86 -8.58 -6.03
CA TYR A 83 3.77 -9.65 -7.02
C TYR A 83 4.23 -9.11 -8.37
N ILE A 84 5.25 -9.73 -8.96
CA ILE A 84 5.79 -9.36 -10.27
C ILE A 84 5.54 -10.52 -11.24
N GLU A 85 4.86 -10.22 -12.33
CA GLU A 85 4.70 -11.12 -13.47
C GLU A 85 5.25 -10.45 -14.74
N ILE A 86 6.05 -11.20 -15.50
CA ILE A 86 6.63 -10.73 -16.75
C ILE A 86 6.07 -11.61 -17.86
N VAL A 87 5.39 -10.98 -18.81
CA VAL A 87 4.84 -11.62 -20.01
C VAL A 87 5.56 -11.14 -21.26
N ASP A 88 5.65 -11.99 -22.27
CA ASP A 88 6.12 -11.59 -23.59
C ASP A 88 5.01 -10.87 -24.39
N ILE A 89 5.34 -10.46 -25.62
CA ILE A 89 4.39 -9.77 -26.53
C ILE A 89 3.18 -10.63 -26.95
N ASN A 90 3.25 -11.94 -26.74
CA ASN A 90 2.18 -12.90 -27.05
C ASN A 90 1.42 -13.32 -25.78
N ASP A 91 1.59 -12.60 -24.67
CA ASP A 91 1.01 -12.88 -23.36
C ASP A 91 1.50 -14.21 -22.74
N ASN A 92 2.63 -14.75 -23.21
CA ASN A 92 3.23 -15.91 -22.58
C ASN A 92 3.98 -15.49 -21.32
N LYS A 93 3.70 -16.17 -20.21
CA LYS A 93 4.39 -15.95 -18.94
C LYS A 93 5.86 -16.35 -19.04
N VAL A 94 6.74 -15.38 -18.92
CA VAL A 94 8.20 -15.56 -18.91
C VAL A 94 8.70 -15.77 -17.49
N TYR A 95 8.13 -15.04 -16.54
CA TYR A 95 8.53 -15.09 -15.14
C TYR A 95 7.38 -14.71 -14.20
N THR A 96 7.42 -15.29 -13.00
CA THR A 96 6.60 -14.86 -11.85
C THR A 96 7.48 -14.87 -10.60
N SER A 97 7.30 -13.88 -9.74
CA SER A 97 7.93 -13.83 -8.42
C SER A 97 7.36 -14.84 -7.43
N GLY A 98 6.29 -15.57 -7.80
CA GLY A 98 5.57 -16.46 -6.90
C GLY A 98 4.77 -15.73 -5.81
N ASP A 99 4.25 -16.50 -4.86
CA ASP A 99 3.34 -16.06 -3.79
C ASP A 99 4.03 -15.87 -2.43
N ALA A 100 5.36 -15.95 -2.35
CA ALA A 100 6.11 -15.88 -1.09
C ALA A 100 5.81 -14.61 -0.28
N HIS A 101 5.72 -13.47 -0.96
CA HIS A 101 5.40 -12.14 -0.40
C HIS A 101 3.98 -12.10 0.19
N LEU A 102 3.04 -12.84 -0.41
CA LEU A 102 1.65 -12.95 0.04
C LEU A 102 1.54 -13.79 1.33
N ARG A 103 2.48 -14.73 1.54
CA ARG A 103 2.50 -15.58 2.74
C ARG A 103 3.05 -14.84 3.97
N HIS A 104 3.97 -13.90 3.78
CA HIS A 104 4.61 -13.17 4.89
C HIS A 104 3.61 -12.27 5.63
N ARG A 105 2.80 -11.51 4.89
CA ARG A 105 1.77 -10.62 5.43
C ARG A 105 0.72 -11.39 6.25
N ASN A 106 0.29 -12.55 5.75
CA ASN A 106 -0.70 -13.39 6.42
C ASN A 106 -0.18 -14.02 7.72
N MET A 107 1.12 -14.29 7.83
CA MET A 107 1.71 -14.83 9.06
C MET A 107 1.69 -13.81 10.20
N MET A 108 1.97 -12.53 9.92
CA MET A 108 1.86 -11.45 10.92
C MET A 108 0.40 -11.19 11.32
N GLU A 109 -0.52 -11.16 10.37
CA GLU A 109 -1.94 -10.96 10.65
C GLU A 109 -2.52 -12.14 11.48
N THR A 110 -2.12 -13.37 11.15
CA THR A 110 -2.50 -14.57 11.90
C THR A 110 -1.90 -14.58 13.31
N MET A 111 -0.73 -13.95 13.54
CA MET A 111 -0.16 -13.80 14.88
C MET A 111 -0.82 -12.69 15.69
N MET A 112 -1.16 -11.55 15.08
CA MET A 112 -1.84 -10.43 15.76
C MET A 112 -3.31 -10.74 16.05
N GLY A 113 -3.95 -11.63 15.28
CA GLY A 113 -5.32 -12.08 15.50
C GLY A 113 -5.48 -13.23 16.50
N ARG A 114 -4.39 -13.85 16.98
CA ARG A 114 -4.42 -15.03 17.87
C ARG A 114 -4.34 -14.72 19.36
N GLY A 115 -5.04 -13.67 19.77
CA GLY A 115 -5.60 -13.58 21.12
C GLY A 115 -7.07 -13.97 21.07
N MET A 116 -7.36 -15.29 21.12
CA MET A 116 -8.67 -15.97 21.22
C MET A 116 -8.97 -16.91 20.05
N GLY A 117 -9.06 -18.21 20.35
CA GLY A 117 -9.94 -19.11 19.61
C GLY A 117 -9.33 -19.94 18.48
N GLN A 118 -8.98 -21.17 18.84
CA GLN A 118 -9.14 -22.37 18.00
C GLN A 118 -8.27 -22.50 16.73
N MET A 119 -7.35 -23.46 16.86
CA MET A 119 -6.77 -24.23 15.78
C MET A 119 -7.83 -24.80 14.82
N MET A 120 -7.40 -24.95 13.56
CA MET A 120 -7.94 -25.85 12.54
C MET A 120 -9.28 -25.49 11.91
N GLY A 121 -9.22 -24.95 10.69
CA GLY A 121 -10.36 -24.96 9.78
C GLY A 121 -10.19 -24.03 8.58
N ASN A 122 -9.70 -24.57 7.48
CA ASN A 122 -9.86 -24.02 6.13
C ASN A 122 -8.96 -22.83 5.74
N MET A 123 -7.73 -23.14 5.32
CA MET A 123 -6.78 -22.22 4.69
C MET A 123 -7.14 -22.01 3.20
N GLY A 124 -8.39 -21.67 2.91
CA GLY A 124 -8.96 -21.63 1.55
C GLY A 124 -9.24 -20.23 1.00
N SER A 125 -8.96 -19.18 1.78
CA SER A 125 -9.22 -17.79 1.37
C SER A 125 -8.04 -16.94 1.82
N LEU A 126 -7.08 -16.75 0.93
CA LEU A 126 -6.08 -15.69 1.07
C LEU A 126 -6.85 -14.36 1.03
N ASN A 127 -7.10 -13.76 2.19
CA ASN A 127 -7.60 -12.39 2.24
C ASN A 127 -6.45 -11.47 1.80
N LEU A 128 -6.41 -11.17 0.51
CA LEU A 128 -5.36 -10.37 -0.12
C LEU A 128 -5.46 -8.87 0.21
N GLY A 129 -6.47 -8.46 0.97
CA GLY A 129 -6.82 -7.06 1.19
C GLY A 129 -7.15 -6.34 -0.12
N ASP A 130 -7.08 -5.01 -0.09
CA ASP A 130 -7.21 -4.17 -1.28
C ASP A 130 -5.91 -4.26 -2.10
N TYR A 131 -5.81 -5.25 -2.98
CA TYR A 131 -4.70 -5.35 -3.94
C TYR A 131 -5.02 -4.55 -5.21
N LYS A 132 -3.99 -3.92 -5.77
CA LYS A 132 -4.08 -3.20 -7.04
C LYS A 132 -3.16 -3.85 -8.06
N GLU A 133 -3.72 -4.24 -9.20
CA GLU A 133 -2.94 -4.77 -10.33
C GLU A 133 -2.67 -3.63 -11.32
N GLU A 134 -1.39 -3.47 -11.71
CA GLU A 134 -0.99 -2.50 -12.72
C GLU A 134 -0.22 -3.21 -13.84
N LYS A 135 -0.72 -3.10 -15.08
CA LYS A 135 -0.06 -3.63 -16.28
C LYS A 135 0.74 -2.53 -16.96
N LEU A 136 2.05 -2.73 -17.07
CA LEU A 136 2.97 -1.77 -17.66
C LEU A 136 3.70 -2.37 -18.86
N ILE A 137 3.85 -1.54 -19.90
CA ILE A 137 4.62 -1.89 -21.08
C ILE A 137 6.04 -1.35 -20.89
N ILE A 138 7.01 -2.24 -20.86
CA ILE A 138 8.43 -1.90 -20.85
C ILE A 138 8.79 -1.22 -22.17
N LYS A 139 9.21 0.05 -22.09
CA LYS A 139 9.59 0.86 -23.25
C LYS A 139 11.08 1.12 -23.14
N LYS A 140 11.87 0.21 -23.72
CA LYS A 140 13.32 0.43 -23.82
C LYS A 140 13.60 1.81 -24.45
N ARG A 141 14.23 2.71 -23.68
CA ARG A 141 14.86 3.93 -24.20
C ARG A 141 15.95 3.60 -25.21
#